data_AF-A0A947RDZ5-F1
#
_entry.id   AF-A0A947RDZ5-F1
#
_cell.length_a   1.000
_cell.length_b   1.000
_cell.length_c   1.000
_cell.angle_alpha   90.00
_cell.angle_beta   90.00
_cell.angle_gamma   90.00
#
_symmetry.space_group_name_H-M   'P 1'
#
loop_
_entity.id
_entity.type
_entity.pdbx_description
1 polymer ?
#
loop_
_entity_poly.entity_id
_entity_poly.type
_entity_poly.pdbx_seq_one_letter_code
_entity_poly.pdbx_strand_id
1 'polypeptide(L)'
;MKKTTNEFNDLCTTCNNPPKCDSTRAGRRPVYFCEQFDIYVPPKSTPKLKQAKAKSQDEPAGKYFGICGNCDYRETCANSTNEGGVWHCEEYQ
;
A
#
# COMPACT_ATOMS: atom_id res chain seq x y z
N MET A 1 -42.78 3.23 -18.16
CA MET A 1 -41.77 2.15 -18.24
C MET A 1 -41.08 2.04 -16.88
N LYS A 2 -41.21 0.89 -16.20
CA LYS A 2 -40.69 0.69 -14.83
C LYS A 2 -39.18 0.51 -14.89
N LYS A 3 -38.41 1.44 -14.30
CA LYS A 3 -36.97 1.26 -14.04
C LYS A 3 -36.82 0.17 -12.98
N THR A 4 -36.59 -1.06 -13.39
CA THR A 4 -36.13 -2.11 -12.49
C THR A 4 -34.66 -1.85 -12.18
N THR A 5 -34.39 -1.20 -11.06
CA THR A 5 -33.08 -1.19 -10.41
C THR A 5 -32.78 -2.62 -9.98
N ASN A 6 -32.05 -3.35 -10.83
CA ASN A 6 -31.56 -4.67 -10.46
C ASN A 6 -30.35 -4.44 -9.56
N GLU A 7 -30.48 -4.79 -8.27
CA GLU A 7 -29.45 -4.64 -7.24
C GLU A 7 -28.37 -5.71 -7.44
N PHE A 8 -27.57 -5.55 -8.48
CA PHE A 8 -26.38 -6.38 -8.67
C PHE A 8 -25.24 -5.85 -7.80
N ASN A 9 -24.59 -6.73 -7.03
CA ASN A 9 -23.28 -6.45 -6.42
C ASN A 9 -22.19 -6.57 -7.49
N ASP A 10 -22.11 -5.58 -8.37
CA ASP A 10 -21.15 -5.53 -9.47
C ASP A 10 -20.17 -4.36 -9.33
N LEU A 11 -19.16 -4.28 -10.20
CA LEU A 11 -18.16 -3.20 -10.13
C LEU A 11 -18.79 -1.81 -10.29
N CYS A 12 -19.98 -1.70 -10.88
CA CYS A 12 -20.62 -0.41 -11.09
C CYS A 12 -21.21 0.18 -9.80
N THR A 13 -21.52 -0.62 -8.78
CA THR A 13 -22.08 -0.11 -7.52
C THR A 13 -21.06 0.55 -6.60
N THR A 14 -19.78 0.21 -6.75
CA THR A 14 -18.68 0.74 -5.93
C THR A 14 -17.76 1.69 -6.69
N CYS A 15 -17.94 1.84 -8.00
CA CYS A 15 -17.15 2.73 -8.85
C CYS A 15 -17.38 4.21 -8.46
N ASN A 16 -16.31 5.00 -8.47
CA ASN A 16 -16.33 6.45 -8.30
C ASN A 16 -17.11 7.20 -9.40
N ASN A 17 -17.44 6.52 -10.50
CA ASN A 17 -18.10 7.11 -11.67
C ASN A 17 -19.43 6.41 -12.04
N PRO A 18 -20.44 6.41 -11.15
CA PRO A 18 -21.68 5.66 -11.36
C PRO A 18 -22.53 6.08 -12.58
N PRO A 19 -22.64 7.37 -12.98
CA PRO A 19 -23.48 7.75 -14.12
C PRO A 19 -22.99 7.17 -15.46
N LYS A 20 -21.67 7.05 -15.64
CA LYS A 20 -21.13 6.45 -16.87
C LYS A 20 -21.35 4.94 -16.88
N CYS A 21 -21.29 4.29 -15.73
CA CYS A 21 -21.57 2.86 -15.59
C CYS A 21 -23.01 2.48 -15.95
N ASP A 22 -24.00 3.32 -15.62
CA ASP A 22 -25.41 3.05 -15.99
C ASP A 22 -25.63 3.16 -17.51
N SER A 23 -24.92 4.09 -18.16
CA SER A 23 -25.00 4.29 -19.61
C SER A 23 -24.33 3.19 -20.45
N THR A 24 -23.34 2.49 -19.88
CA THR A 24 -22.60 1.41 -20.55
C THR A 24 -23.11 0.01 -20.20
N ARG A 25 -24.09 -0.12 -19.29
CA ARG A 25 -24.80 -1.39 -19.04
C ARG A 25 -25.56 -1.79 -20.30
N ALA A 26 -24.89 -2.52 -21.19
CA ALA A 26 -25.43 -3.13 -22.41
C ALA A 26 -26.36 -4.31 -22.11
N GLY A 27 -27.18 -4.19 -21.07
CA GLY A 27 -28.07 -5.23 -20.56
C GLY A 27 -28.18 -5.20 -19.04
N ARG A 28 -29.27 -5.79 -18.53
CA ARG A 28 -29.44 -6.07 -17.08
C ARG A 28 -28.53 -7.22 -16.62
N ARG A 29 -27.23 -7.13 -16.90
CA ARG A 29 -26.23 -8.11 -16.48
C ARG A 29 -25.20 -7.42 -15.58
N PRO A 30 -24.70 -8.10 -14.55
CA PRO A 30 -23.66 -7.56 -13.68
C PRO A 30 -22.35 -7.38 -14.45
N VAL A 31 -21.64 -6.28 -14.17
CA VAL A 31 -20.30 -6.00 -14.71
C VAL A 31 -19.23 -6.47 -13.72
N TYR A 32 -18.54 -7.56 -14.06
CA TYR A 32 -17.43 -8.08 -13.24
C TYR A 32 -16.03 -7.71 -13.75
N PHE A 33 -15.93 -7.14 -14.95
CA PHE A 33 -14.68 -6.69 -15.53
C PHE A 33 -14.90 -5.38 -16.30
N CYS A 34 -14.12 -4.35 -15.98
CA CYS A 34 -14.15 -3.06 -16.64
C CYS A 34 -12.81 -2.34 -16.48
N GLU A 35 -12.15 -2.01 -17.60
CA GLU A 35 -10.85 -1.31 -17.60
C GLU A 35 -10.96 0.15 -17.11
N GLN A 36 -12.17 0.70 -17.09
CA GLN A 36 -12.47 2.06 -16.63
C GLN A 36 -12.95 2.11 -15.17
N PHE A 37 -12.91 0.99 -14.45
CA PHE A 37 -13.30 0.94 -13.05
C PHE A 37 -12.34 1.76 -12.19
N ASP A 38 -12.89 2.64 -11.36
CA ASP A 38 -12.12 3.51 -10.47
C ASP A 38 -12.68 3.45 -9.04
N ILE A 39 -11.82 3.14 -8.09
CA ILE A 39 -12.07 3.20 -6.64
C ILE A 39 -10.96 3.95 -5.91
N TYR A 40 -10.20 4.78 -6.64
CA TYR A 40 -9.12 5.54 -6.05
C TYR A 40 -9.67 6.49 -4.98
N VAL A 41 -9.13 6.36 -3.77
CA VAL A 41 -9.39 7.28 -2.65
C VAL A 41 -8.11 8.08 -2.42
N PRO A 42 -8.12 9.41 -2.57
CA PRO A 42 -6.93 10.21 -2.31
C PRO A 42 -6.53 10.10 -0.85
N PRO A 43 -5.22 10.09 -0.53
CA PRO A 43 -4.76 10.07 0.83
C PRO A 43 -5.28 11.33 1.54
N LYS A 44 -5.99 11.14 2.66
CA LYS A 44 -6.39 12.26 3.52
C LYS A 44 -5.11 12.93 3.99
N SER A 45 -4.95 14.22 3.70
CA SER A 45 -3.84 15.02 4.22
C SER A 45 -3.82 14.84 5.74
N THR A 46 -2.83 14.12 6.24
CA THR A 46 -2.65 14.00 7.68
C THR A 46 -2.30 15.39 8.21
N PRO A 47 -2.92 15.85 9.31
CA PRO A 47 -2.41 17.02 9.99
C PRO A 47 -0.95 16.73 10.31
N LYS A 48 -0.04 17.63 9.91
CA LYS A 48 1.40 17.52 10.16
C LYS A 48 1.59 17.09 11.62
N LEU A 49 1.94 15.83 11.85
CA LEU A 49 2.34 15.40 13.18
C LEU A 49 3.50 16.30 13.54
N LYS A 50 3.33 17.12 14.59
CA LYS A 50 4.45 17.79 15.23
C LYS A 50 5.42 16.67 15.56
N GLN A 51 6.58 16.67 14.90
CA GLN A 51 7.64 15.72 15.17
C GLN A 51 7.93 15.80 16.66
N ALA A 52 7.43 14.82 17.41
CA ALA A 52 7.96 14.56 18.73
C ALA A 52 9.42 14.22 18.47
N LYS A 53 10.34 15.02 19.03
CA LYS A 53 11.75 14.68 19.06
C LYS A 53 11.84 13.30 19.71
N ALA A 54 11.98 12.26 18.89
CA ALA A 54 12.43 10.98 19.36
C ALA A 54 13.74 11.25 20.09
N LYS A 55 13.86 10.77 21.33
CA LYS A 55 15.16 10.72 22.01
C LYS A 55 16.10 9.99 21.06
N SER A 56 17.04 10.74 20.48
CA SER A 56 18.18 10.23 19.76
C SER A 56 18.94 9.35 20.75
N GLN A 57 18.73 8.03 20.65
CA GLN A 57 19.82 7.13 20.96
C GLN A 57 20.84 7.38 19.86
N ASP A 58 21.98 7.89 20.30
CA ASP A 58 23.17 8.23 19.51
C ASP A 58 23.79 6.94 18.96
N GLU A 59 23.06 6.24 18.10
CA GLU A 59 23.60 5.18 17.26
C GLU A 59 23.72 5.77 15.86
N PRO A 60 24.89 5.64 15.19
CA PRO A 60 25.11 6.22 13.88
C PRO A 60 24.10 5.63 12.89
N ALA A 61 23.05 6.41 12.62
CA ALA A 61 22.07 6.15 11.59
C ALA A 61 22.80 6.07 10.25
N GLY A 62 23.10 4.86 9.79
CA GLY A 62 23.69 4.64 8.47
C GLY A 62 24.79 3.58 8.37
N LYS A 63 25.16 2.86 9.44
CA LYS A 63 26.16 1.77 9.30
C LYS A 63 25.54 0.44 8.87
N TYR A 64 24.33 0.13 9.33
CA TYR A 64 23.68 -1.16 9.11
C TYR A 64 22.33 -0.97 8.44
N PHE A 65 22.14 -1.61 7.30
CA PHE A 65 20.93 -1.51 6.47
C PHE A 65 20.21 -2.86 6.37
N GLY A 66 18.88 -2.79 6.22
CA GLY A 66 18.04 -3.98 6.16
C GLY A 66 17.96 -4.72 7.50
N ILE A 67 17.87 -6.05 7.48
CA ILE A 67 17.78 -6.90 8.67
C ILE A 67 19.06 -6.83 9.53
N CYS A 68 20.18 -6.32 9.03
CA CYS A 68 21.36 -6.11 9.86
C CYS A 68 21.17 -4.99 10.91
N GLY A 69 20.13 -4.16 10.80
CA GLY A 69 19.84 -3.08 11.77
C GLY A 69 19.48 -3.58 13.17
N ASN A 70 18.99 -4.82 13.30
CA ASN A 70 18.61 -5.43 14.57
C ASN A 70 19.29 -6.79 14.83
N CYS A 71 20.31 -7.15 14.05
CA CYS A 71 21.07 -8.39 14.21
C CYS A 71 22.04 -8.30 15.41
N ASP A 72 22.10 -9.36 16.21
CA ASP A 72 22.95 -9.45 17.40
C ASP A 72 24.45 -9.38 17.06
N TYR A 73 24.82 -9.91 15.89
CA TYR A 73 26.21 -9.98 15.42
C TYR A 73 26.57 -8.91 14.38
N ARG A 74 25.76 -7.85 14.24
CA ARG A 74 25.95 -6.83 13.19
C ARG A 74 27.35 -6.19 13.17
N GLU A 75 28.05 -6.15 14.30
CA GLU A 75 29.41 -5.55 14.36
C GLU A 75 30.51 -6.42 13.75
N THR A 76 30.34 -7.75 13.81
CA THR A 76 31.32 -8.74 13.35
C THR A 76 30.86 -9.49 12.10
N CYS A 77 29.60 -9.31 11.69
CA CYS A 77 29.02 -9.98 10.55
C CYS A 77 29.62 -9.41 9.24
N ALA A 78 30.19 -10.28 8.41
CA ALA A 78 30.76 -9.91 7.11
C ALA A 78 29.73 -9.28 6.16
N ASN A 79 28.45 -9.61 6.34
CA ASN A 79 27.37 -9.11 5.49
C ASN A 79 26.84 -7.74 5.94
N SER A 80 27.29 -7.22 7.07
CA SER A 80 26.71 -6.03 7.71
C SER A 80 27.00 -4.70 6.98
N THR A 81 28.07 -4.64 6.19
CA THR A 81 28.53 -3.44 5.46
C THR A 81 28.13 -3.42 3.99
N ASN A 82 27.21 -4.28 3.55
CA ASN A 82 26.73 -4.25 2.16
C ASN A 82 26.00 -2.93 1.88
N GLU A 83 26.40 -2.22 0.82
CA GLU A 83 25.90 -0.87 0.47
C GLU A 83 24.38 -0.83 0.22
N GLY A 84 23.77 -1.96 -0.17
CA GLY A 84 22.31 -2.11 -0.35
C GLY A 84 21.55 -2.62 0.87
N GLY A 85 22.25 -2.95 1.96
CA GLY A 85 21.69 -3.66 3.10
C GLY A 85 21.34 -5.11 2.81
N VAL A 86 21.16 -5.88 3.89
CA VAL A 86 20.83 -7.30 3.79
C VAL A 86 19.34 -7.47 4.06
N TRP A 87 18.63 -8.16 3.18
CA TRP A 87 17.20 -8.42 3.33
C TRP A 87 16.90 -9.89 3.63
N HIS A 88 17.87 -10.75 3.32
CA HIS A 88 17.84 -12.17 3.58
C HIS A 88 19.26 -12.60 3.98
N CYS A 89 19.41 -13.18 5.17
CA CYS A 89 20.68 -13.66 5.70
C CYS A 89 20.43 -14.97 6.42
N GLU A 90 21.13 -16.03 6.02
CA GLU A 90 21.02 -17.34 6.65
C GLU A 90 21.70 -17.37 8.03
N GLU A 91 22.58 -16.40 8.30
CA GLU A 91 23.33 -16.24 9.55
C GLU A 91 22.70 -15.20 10.49
N TYR A 92 21.49 -14.73 10.20
CA TYR A 92 20.78 -13.77 11.06
C TYR A 92 20.38 -14.40 12.39
N GLN A 93 20.60 -13.66 13.48
CA GLN A 93 20.20 -13.97 14.84
C GLN A 93 19.58 -12.71 15.45
#